data_AF-A0A1J3IVP4-F1
#
_entry.id   AF-A0A1J3IVP4-F1
#
_cell.length_a   1.000
_cell.length_b   1.000
_cell.length_c   1.000
_cell.angle_alpha   90.00
_cell.angle_beta   90.00
_cell.angle_gamma   90.00
#
_symmetry.space_group_name_H-M   'P 1'
#
loop_
_entity.id
_entity.type
_entity.pdbx_description
1 polymer ?
#
loop_
_entity_poly.entity_id
_entity_poly.type
_entity_poly.pdbx_seq_one_letter_code
_entity_poly.pdbx_strand_id
1 'polypeptide(L)'
;HYPYSLEGIVEQALFRLKPQGKLERCEKLWREVILEMIELGLVCTQYNPTTRPSMLDVALEMGRLKEYLFSCPSILNFQDQETEGEASS
;
A
#
# COMPACT_ATOMS: atom_id res chain seq x y z
N HIS A 1 -11.98 7.76 14.66
CA HIS A 1 -12.88 7.54 13.51
C HIS A 1 -12.77 8.76 12.61
N TYR A 2 -12.32 8.59 11.37
CA TYR A 2 -12.17 9.71 10.42
C TYR A 2 -13.56 10.21 10.01
N PRO A 3 -13.84 11.53 10.05
CA PRO A 3 -15.22 12.03 9.94
C PRO A 3 -15.76 12.06 8.50
N TYR A 4 -14.92 11.82 7.49
CA TYR A 4 -15.31 11.84 6.08
C TYR A 4 -15.22 10.44 5.46
N SER A 5 -16.00 10.21 4.41
CA SER A 5 -15.92 8.96 3.65
C SER A 5 -14.59 8.88 2.91
N LEU A 6 -13.83 7.81 3.15
CA LEU A 6 -12.61 7.50 2.40
C LEU A 6 -12.92 6.88 1.03
N GLU A 7 -14.18 6.55 0.75
CA GLU A 7 -14.59 5.77 -0.42
C GLU A 7 -14.12 6.40 -1.73
N GLY A 8 -14.30 7.70 -1.92
CA GLY A 8 -13.88 8.38 -3.15
C GLY A 8 -12.36 8.35 -3.36
N ILE A 9 -11.58 8.44 -2.28
CA ILE A 9 -10.12 8.38 -2.33
C ILE A 9 -9.68 6.95 -2.69
N VAL A 10 -10.32 5.95 -2.06
CA VAL A 10 -10.05 4.54 -2.29
C VAL A 10 -10.36 4.16 -3.73
N GLU A 11 -11.53 4.52 -4.26
CA GLU A 11 -11.92 4.26 -5.65
C GLU A 11 -10.96 4.90 -6.65
N GLN A 12 -10.57 6.16 -6.41
CA GLN A 12 -9.62 6.86 -7.26
C GLN A 12 -8.23 6.20 -7.22
N ALA A 13 -7.79 5.74 -6.05
CA ALA A 13 -6.52 5.03 -5.89
C ALA A 13 -6.56 3.65 -6.57
N LEU A 14 -7.65 2.89 -6.41
CA LEU A 14 -7.87 1.63 -7.09
C LEU A 14 -7.81 1.80 -8.61
N PHE A 15 -8.49 2.80 -9.15
CA PHE A 15 -8.46 3.07 -10.59
C PHE A 15 -7.05 3.36 -11.12
N ARG A 16 -6.23 4.08 -10.34
CA ARG A 16 -4.88 4.52 -10.74
C ARG A 16 -3.80 3.46 -10.56
N LEU A 17 -3.90 2.64 -9.50
CA LEU A 17 -2.82 1.78 -9.04
C LEU A 17 -3.07 0.29 -9.35
N LYS A 18 -4.33 -0.12 -9.55
CA LYS A 18 -4.66 -1.51 -9.85
C LYS A 18 -4.11 -1.87 -11.24
N PRO A 19 -3.32 -2.94 -11.36
CA PRO A 19 -2.93 -3.46 -12.66
C PRO A 19 -4.17 -3.92 -13.43
N GLN A 20 -4.37 -3.37 -14.63
CA GLN A 20 -5.50 -3.70 -15.51
C GLN A 20 -5.46 -5.20 -15.87
N GLY A 21 -6.60 -5.89 -15.75
CA GLY A 21 -6.73 -7.31 -16.14
C GLY A 21 -6.67 -8.37 -15.04
N LYS A 22 -6.82 -8.02 -13.75
CA LYS A 22 -6.76 -8.97 -12.62
C LYS A 22 -8.12 -9.33 -12.01
N LEU A 23 -8.22 -10.59 -11.56
CA LEU A 23 -9.34 -11.23 -10.86
C LEU A 23 -9.89 -10.36 -9.72
N GLU A 24 -11.23 -10.35 -9.54
CA GLU A 24 -11.98 -9.60 -8.51
C GLU A 24 -11.38 -9.74 -7.09
N ARG A 25 -10.81 -10.91 -6.77
CA ARG A 25 -10.15 -11.17 -5.48
C ARG A 25 -9.00 -10.22 -5.19
N CYS A 26 -8.25 -9.76 -6.19
CA CYS A 26 -7.15 -8.83 -5.95
C CYS A 26 -7.64 -7.40 -5.72
N GLU A 27 -8.83 -7.04 -6.18
CA GLU A 27 -9.38 -5.70 -5.94
C GLU A 27 -9.66 -5.46 -4.46
N LYS A 28 -10.25 -6.46 -3.79
CA LYS A 28 -10.46 -6.41 -2.35
C LYS A 28 -9.15 -6.24 -1.58
N LEU A 29 -8.10 -6.96 -1.98
CA LEU A 29 -6.76 -6.83 -1.36
C LEU A 29 -6.17 -5.43 -1.57
N TRP A 30 -6.24 -4.89 -2.77
CA TRP A 30 -5.78 -3.51 -3.04
C TRP A 30 -6.56 -2.50 -2.20
N ARG A 31 -7.87 -2.66 -2.07
CA ARG A 31 -8.72 -1.80 -1.25
C ARG A 31 -8.28 -1.81 0.21
N GLU A 32 -8.10 -3.00 0.78
CA GLU A 32 -7.63 -3.17 2.16
C GLU A 32 -6.27 -2.50 2.34
N VAL A 33 -5.31 -2.75 1.47
CA VAL A 33 -3.96 -2.16 1.57
C VAL A 33 -3.97 -0.63 1.44
N ILE A 34 -4.82 -0.05 0.60
CA ILE A 34 -4.99 1.40 0.50
C ILE A 34 -5.52 1.97 1.83
N LEU A 35 -6.51 1.32 2.44
CA LEU A 35 -7.07 1.75 3.73
C LEU A 35 -6.03 1.65 4.85
N GLU A 36 -5.31 0.53 4.94
CA GLU A 36 -4.22 0.35 5.91
C GLU A 36 -3.12 1.39 5.72
N MET A 37 -2.82 1.78 4.47
CA MET A 37 -1.84 2.84 4.22
C MET A 37 -2.29 4.22 4.68
N ILE A 38 -3.58 4.53 4.48
CA ILE A 38 -4.17 5.77 4.99
C ILE A 38 -4.12 5.76 6.53
N GLU A 39 -4.49 4.64 7.16
CA GLU A 39 -4.45 4.50 8.62
C GLU A 39 -3.02 4.67 9.17
N LEU A 40 -2.02 4.00 8.60
CA LEU A 40 -0.62 4.16 9.01
C LEU A 40 -0.16 5.62 8.86
N GLY A 41 -0.51 6.28 7.75
CA GLY A 41 -0.22 7.70 7.54
C GLY A 41 -0.87 8.60 8.59
N LEU A 42 -2.13 8.34 8.96
CA LEU A 42 -2.82 9.09 10.02
C LEU A 42 -2.13 8.90 11.38
N VAL A 43 -1.74 7.66 11.72
CA VAL A 43 -1.04 7.33 12.96
C VAL A 43 0.32 8.05 13.04
N CYS A 44 1.04 8.17 11.92
CA CYS A 44 2.28 8.96 11.82
C CYS A 44 2.08 10.47 12.08
N THR A 45 0.87 11.00 11.86
CA THR A 45 0.55 12.44 12.01
C THR A 45 -0.17 12.79 13.31
N GLN A 46 -0.27 11.84 14.25
CA GLN A 46 -1.00 12.07 15.50
C GLN A 46 -0.48 13.28 16.27
N TYR A 47 -1.40 14.04 16.89
CA TYR A 47 -1.03 15.24 17.65
C TYR A 47 0.00 14.93 18.75
N ASN A 48 -0.26 13.88 19.53
CA ASN A 48 0.67 13.43 20.55
C ASN A 48 1.87 12.69 19.92
N PRO A 49 3.12 13.16 20.10
CA PRO A 49 4.30 12.48 19.58
C PRO A 49 4.48 11.05 20.11
N THR A 50 4.05 10.77 21.35
CA THR A 50 4.26 9.44 21.97
C THR A 50 3.34 8.36 21.40
N THR A 51 2.30 8.74 20.65
CA THR A 51 1.41 7.79 19.96
C THR A 51 1.83 7.54 18.51
N ARG A 52 2.84 8.27 18.02
CA ARG A 52 3.37 8.06 16.68
C ARG A 52 4.26 6.81 16.68
N PRO A 53 4.29 6.05 15.58
CA PRO A 53 5.15 4.88 15.46
C PRO A 53 6.61 5.31 15.26
N SER A 54 7.55 4.45 15.62
CA SER A 54 8.94 4.65 15.19
C SER A 54 9.06 4.38 13.70
N MET A 55 10.11 4.90 13.05
CA MET A 55 10.35 4.60 11.63
C MET A 55 10.52 3.08 11.41
N LEU A 56 11.11 2.36 12.37
CA LEU A 56 11.23 0.91 12.31
C LEU A 56 9.86 0.24 12.24
N ASP A 57 8.90 0.67 13.06
CA ASP A 57 7.54 0.15 13.03
C ASP A 57 6.86 0.45 11.69
N VAL A 58 7.04 1.67 11.15
CA VAL A 58 6.51 2.06 9.83
C VAL A 58 7.05 1.16 8.72
N ALA A 59 8.36 0.92 8.70
CA ALA A 59 9.01 0.09 7.70
C ALA A 59 8.53 -1.38 7.77
N LEU A 60 8.34 -1.90 8.99
CA LEU A 60 7.82 -3.25 9.20
C LEU A 60 6.38 -3.37 8.69
N GLU A 61 5.51 -2.41 8.99
CA GLU A 61 4.13 -2.42 8.50
C GLU A 61 4.05 -2.24 6.98
N MET A 62 4.85 -1.35 6.39
CA MET A 62 4.95 -1.24 4.92
C MET A 62 5.41 -2.55 4.27
N GLY A 63 6.36 -3.27 4.88
CA GLY A 63 6.81 -4.58 4.44
C GLY A 63 5.70 -5.62 4.45
N ARG A 64 4.91 -5.66 5.52
CA ARG A 64 3.74 -6.57 5.63
C ARG A 64 2.68 -6.27 4.58
N LEU A 65 2.34 -4.99 4.37
CA LEU A 65 1.39 -4.59 3.33
C LEU A 65 1.87 -4.98 1.93
N LYS A 66 3.18 -4.83 1.68
CA LYS A 66 3.82 -5.28 0.44
C LYS A 66 3.64 -6.80 0.24
N GLU A 67 3.97 -7.60 1.25
CA GLU A 67 3.80 -9.07 1.21
C GLU A 67 2.34 -9.48 1.00
N TYR A 68 1.40 -8.74 1.62
CA TYR A 68 -0.03 -8.99 1.47
C TYR A 68 -0.52 -8.76 0.03
N LEU A 69 -0.01 -7.73 -0.65
CA LEU A 69 -0.26 -7.53 -2.09
C LEU A 69 0.29 -8.68 -2.92
N PHE A 70 1.55 -9.08 -2.70
CA PHE A 70 2.19 -10.17 -3.46
C PHE A 70 1.60 -11.56 -3.18
N SER A 71 0.87 -11.71 -2.08
CA SER A 71 0.06 -12.90 -1.81
C SER A 71 -1.08 -13.09 -2.82
N CYS A 72 -1.43 -12.07 -3.63
CA CYS A 72 -2.30 -12.27 -4.79
C CYS A 72 -1.50 -12.90 -5.95
N PRO A 73 -1.83 -14.11 -6.42
CA PRO A 73 -1.06 -14.84 -7.44
C PRO A 73 -0.86 -14.09 -8.76
N SER A 74 -1.70 -13.10 -9.04
CA SER A 74 -1.60 -12.30 -10.26
C SER A 74 -0.57 -11.15 -10.15
N ILE A 75 -0.14 -10.74 -8.95
CA ILE A 75 0.87 -9.67 -8.73
C ILE A 75 2.32 -10.16 -8.87
N LEU A 76 2.57 -11.46 -8.73
CA LEU A 76 3.92 -12.05 -8.84
C LEU A 76 4.57 -11.92 -10.24
N ASN A 77 3.81 -11.56 -11.29
CA ASN A 77 4.36 -11.40 -12.65
C ASN A 77 5.03 -10.03 -12.91
N PHE A 78 5.19 -9.15 -11.90
CA PHE A 78 5.74 -7.80 -12.07
C PHE A 78 7.19 -7.62 -11.59
N GLN A 79 7.86 -8.67 -11.10
CA GLN A 79 9.21 -8.55 -10.51
C GLN A 79 10.38 -8.68 -11.49
N ASP A 80 10.17 -8.89 -12.79
CA ASP A 80 11.27 -9.03 -13.78
C ASP A 80 11.78 -7.70 -14.38
N GLN A 81 11.38 -6.53 -13.88
CA GLN A 81 11.84 -5.24 -14.41
C GLN A 81 12.23 -4.23 -13.33
N GLU A 82 13.21 -4.55 -12.48
CA GLU A 82 13.88 -3.51 -11.69
C GLU A 82 15.30 -3.90 -11.23
N THR A 83 16.16 -4.41 -12.11
CA THR A 83 17.63 -4.43 -11.91
C THR A 83 18.42 -4.58 -13.23
N GLU A 84 18.45 -3.57 -14.09
CA GLU A 84 19.56 -3.36 -15.04
C GLU A 84 19.65 -1.87 -15.36
N GLY A 85 20.49 -1.12 -14.65
CA GLY A 85 20.63 0.30 -14.93
C GLY A 85 21.38 1.15 -13.91
N GLU A 86 22.37 0.63 -13.20
CA GLU A 86 23.36 1.50 -12.55
C GLU A 86 24.73 0.82 -12.47
N ALA A 87 25.31 0.61 -13.64
CA ALA A 87 26.75 0.57 -13.82
C ALA A 87 27.08 1.53 -14.97
N SER A 88 28.10 2.37 -14.76
CA SER A 88 28.63 3.42 -15.65
C SER A 88 28.03 4.82 -15.47
N SER A 89 28.62 5.59 -14.55
CA SER A 89 29.53 6.70 -14.86
C SER A 89 30.22 7.24 -13.61
#